data_AF-A0A672G009-F1
#
_entry.id   AF-A0A672G009-F1
#
_cell.length_a   1.000
_cell.length_b   1.000
_cell.length_c   1.000
_cell.angle_alpha   90.00
_cell.angle_beta   90.00
_cell.angle_gamma   90.00
#
_symmetry.space_group_name_H-M   'P 1'
#
loop_
_entity.id
_entity.type
_entity.pdbx_description
1 polymer ?
#
loop_
_entity_poly.entity_id
_entity_poly.type
_entity_poly.pdbx_seq_one_letter_code
_entity_poly.pdbx_strand_id
1 'polypeptide(L)'
;MMPPGDSSGLGGVMRKSNIFDILADFFWSKGGLLNVSSICGDIAERMQRGCREDAGFLHDAQDELTEEIRQPSTNLDISTSDSTESKTSLLDVNASLKASFLGGLIEVNGSAKYLNDQKKFINQSRVTFQYKATTHVKQLSLGHLGNMDPQQMSVIEKGFATHIVTKILYGANAFFVFDSEKLDSSSVQKMEGSMEAVINKIPLFTAEGKVKIELTEEEKSLIQKFSCKFYGDFILESNPATFVDAVKTFAELPKLLGEHGEKTVPVKVWLMPLKNLTPEAPDLLTDLSVGLVRRVEETLEDMKQMESRCNESLVDGVGEDFPQIQEDLHRYQKLCNYYTSNLQQALEKKLPSIREGKEDESSLTQLFGSRDTSPFSHENLLKWLEGKEREINVIRSCVEIMEGVKIVHNQSELDREVLNPSIQHTLCFVFTSLESADPCLDAMDQYLDSFQSKSAHDVPWYYSDEVLTRMREKARTFHDLANMHKTDSNFCFLVVAIENKKYTGESIYYYKDGLLVTDDFSKPDFPPAQIRNGDDLIWCKSPMSLQSKKDQEPS
;
A
#
# COMPACT_ATOMS: atom_id res chain seq x y z
N MET A 1 2.55 -50.65 44.15
CA MET A 1 1.58 -51.40 43.32
C MET A 1 0.86 -50.43 42.41
N MET A 2 1.38 -50.28 41.20
CA MET A 2 0.69 -49.90 39.97
C MET A 2 1.56 -50.49 38.84
N PRO A 3 0.98 -51.17 37.84
CA PRO A 3 1.75 -51.83 36.80
C PRO A 3 2.18 -50.82 35.70
N PRO A 4 3.27 -51.10 34.95
CA PRO A 4 3.61 -50.35 33.76
C PRO A 4 2.81 -50.90 32.56
N GLY A 5 2.23 -50.00 31.75
CA GLY A 5 1.50 -50.33 30.53
C GLY A 5 2.18 -49.72 29.30
N ASP A 6 2.16 -50.52 28.24
CA ASP A 6 2.95 -50.44 27.02
C ASP A 6 2.79 -49.21 26.11
N SER A 7 3.79 -49.11 25.24
CA SER A 7 3.94 -48.32 24.04
C SER A 7 2.75 -48.34 23.06
N SER A 8 2.37 -47.16 22.58
CA SER A 8 1.88 -46.98 21.21
C SER A 8 2.08 -45.52 20.78
N GLY A 9 3.04 -45.31 19.87
CA GLY A 9 3.22 -44.04 19.18
C GLY A 9 2.03 -43.76 18.26
N LEU A 10 1.40 -42.61 18.44
CA LEU A 10 0.47 -42.04 17.47
C LEU A 10 1.26 -41.13 16.55
N GLY A 11 1.66 -41.68 15.41
CA GLY A 11 2.16 -40.92 14.27
C GLY A 11 1.06 -39.99 13.78
N GLY A 12 1.29 -38.68 13.91
CA GLY A 12 0.55 -37.67 13.17
C GLY A 12 0.90 -37.83 11.69
N VAL A 13 -0.07 -38.27 10.90
CA VAL A 13 -0.01 -38.30 9.44
C VAL A 13 0.01 -36.83 8.97
N MET A 14 1.20 -36.25 8.83
CA MET A 14 1.40 -35.16 7.87
C MET A 14 1.08 -35.75 6.50
N ARG A 15 0.04 -35.23 5.85
CA ARG A 15 -0.16 -35.44 4.41
C ARG A 15 1.13 -34.98 3.73
N LYS A 16 1.89 -35.95 3.22
CA LYS A 16 2.97 -35.71 2.26
C LYS A 16 2.31 -35.07 1.03
N SER A 17 2.44 -33.75 0.89
CA SER A 17 2.25 -33.08 -0.39
C SER A 17 3.25 -33.69 -1.36
N ASN A 18 2.77 -34.16 -2.50
CA ASN A 18 3.55 -34.96 -3.42
C ASN A 18 4.50 -34.03 -4.17
N ILE A 19 5.75 -34.43 -4.40
CA ILE A 19 6.76 -33.59 -5.08
C ILE A 19 6.36 -33.24 -6.53
N PHE A 20 5.41 -34.01 -7.08
CA PHE A 20 4.75 -33.81 -8.37
C PHE A 20 3.80 -32.59 -8.40
N ASP A 21 3.33 -32.11 -7.25
CA ASP A 21 2.46 -30.93 -7.17
C ASP A 21 3.25 -29.64 -7.43
N ILE A 22 4.57 -29.63 -7.20
CA ILE A 22 5.43 -28.44 -7.35
C ILE A 22 5.87 -28.21 -8.81
N LEU A 23 5.86 -29.26 -9.65
CA LEU A 23 6.24 -29.15 -11.07
C LEU A 23 5.12 -28.57 -11.94
N ALA A 24 3.86 -28.65 -11.49
CA ALA A 24 2.68 -28.26 -12.27
C ALA A 24 2.42 -26.74 -12.30
N ASP A 25 2.90 -25.98 -11.32
CA ASP A 25 2.45 -24.59 -11.13
C ASP A 25 3.32 -23.53 -11.85
N PHE A 26 4.49 -23.87 -12.37
CA PHE A 26 5.51 -22.83 -12.62
C PHE A 26 5.87 -22.48 -14.07
N PHE A 27 5.36 -23.15 -15.10
CA PHE A 27 5.74 -22.79 -16.48
C PHE A 27 4.59 -22.71 -17.45
N TRP A 28 4.02 -21.50 -17.50
CA TRP A 28 3.11 -21.07 -18.54
C TRP A 28 3.62 -19.78 -19.23
N SER A 29 4.77 -19.82 -19.89
CA SER A 29 5.20 -18.77 -20.84
C SER A 29 5.63 -19.44 -22.14
N LYS A 30 5.20 -18.93 -23.30
CA LYS A 30 5.72 -19.38 -24.61
C LYS A 30 7.21 -19.02 -24.66
N GLY A 31 8.02 -19.94 -25.17
CA GLY A 31 9.49 -19.91 -25.12
C GLY A 31 10.12 -18.51 -25.23
N GLY A 32 11.09 -18.25 -24.36
CA GLY A 32 11.82 -16.99 -24.27
C GLY A 32 12.56 -16.93 -22.94
N LEU A 33 13.69 -16.23 -22.90
CA LEU A 33 14.43 -15.93 -21.66
C LEU A 33 13.45 -15.61 -20.51
N LEU A 34 13.53 -16.34 -19.41
CA LEU A 34 12.89 -15.95 -18.17
C LEU A 34 13.96 -15.32 -17.28
N ASN A 35 13.85 -14.02 -17.01
CA ASN A 35 14.66 -13.41 -15.95
C ASN A 35 14.02 -13.81 -14.61
N VAL A 36 14.54 -14.90 -14.03
CA VAL A 36 14.16 -15.40 -12.71
C VAL A 36 15.06 -14.69 -11.72
N SER A 37 14.96 -13.37 -11.63
CA SER A 37 15.55 -12.66 -10.51
C SER A 37 14.69 -13.04 -9.30
N SER A 38 15.09 -14.08 -8.56
CA SER A 38 14.50 -14.51 -7.29
C SER A 38 12.99 -14.86 -7.26
N ILE A 39 12.42 -15.25 -8.41
CA ILE A 39 11.17 -16.05 -8.46
C ILE A 39 11.54 -17.48 -8.04
N CYS A 40 11.54 -17.72 -6.73
CA CYS A 40 11.94 -18.96 -6.07
C CYS A 40 13.27 -19.57 -6.56
N GLY A 41 14.40 -19.09 -6.02
CA GLY A 41 15.70 -19.77 -6.15
C GLY A 41 15.65 -21.25 -5.73
N ASP A 42 14.79 -21.58 -4.77
CA ASP A 42 14.50 -22.97 -4.37
C ASP A 42 13.84 -23.79 -5.47
N ILE A 43 13.05 -23.18 -6.37
CA ILE A 43 12.35 -23.88 -7.45
C ILE A 43 13.29 -24.14 -8.63
N ALA A 44 14.18 -23.21 -8.98
CA ALA A 44 15.20 -23.47 -10.01
C ALA A 44 16.17 -24.60 -9.59
N GLU A 45 16.62 -24.62 -8.33
CA GLU A 45 17.40 -25.74 -7.79
C GLU A 45 16.54 -27.01 -7.60
N ARG A 46 15.27 -26.91 -7.19
CA ARG A 46 14.35 -28.07 -7.12
C ARG A 46 13.89 -28.56 -8.48
N MET A 47 13.99 -27.78 -9.55
CA MET A 47 13.76 -28.24 -10.92
C MET A 47 14.97 -28.99 -11.46
N GLN A 48 16.19 -28.59 -11.06
CA GLN A 48 17.38 -29.41 -11.23
C GLN A 48 17.35 -30.66 -10.34
N ARG A 49 16.85 -30.56 -9.11
CA ARG A 49 16.76 -31.66 -8.13
C ARG A 49 15.44 -32.45 -8.17
N GLY A 50 14.46 -32.09 -8.99
CA GLY A 50 13.12 -32.72 -9.03
C GLY A 50 13.14 -34.13 -9.58
N CYS A 51 14.29 -34.56 -10.09
CA CYS A 51 14.63 -35.95 -10.37
C CYS A 51 15.13 -36.72 -9.13
N ARG A 52 15.03 -36.17 -7.90
CA ARG A 52 15.69 -36.77 -6.71
C ARG A 52 14.90 -37.81 -5.94
N GLU A 53 13.58 -37.91 -6.03
CA GLU A 53 12.84 -38.80 -5.11
C GLU A 53 12.30 -40.09 -5.73
N ASP A 54 12.33 -40.25 -7.06
CA ASP A 54 12.00 -41.54 -7.72
C ASP A 54 13.10 -42.08 -8.67
N ALA A 55 14.22 -41.38 -8.82
CA ALA A 55 15.33 -41.85 -9.66
C ALA A 55 16.67 -41.78 -8.92
N GLY A 56 16.95 -42.78 -8.09
CA GLY A 56 18.25 -43.01 -7.45
C GLY A 56 19.41 -43.32 -8.40
N PHE A 57 19.33 -42.90 -9.67
CA PHE A 57 20.28 -43.17 -10.74
C PHE A 57 20.78 -41.91 -11.46
N LEU A 58 20.29 -40.70 -11.11
CA LEU A 58 20.69 -39.44 -11.78
C LEU A 58 21.70 -38.58 -11.00
N HIS A 59 22.23 -39.04 -9.87
CA HIS A 59 23.21 -38.26 -9.09
C HIS A 59 24.62 -38.29 -9.69
N ASP A 60 25.02 -39.43 -10.27
CA ASP A 60 26.38 -39.59 -10.81
C ASP A 60 26.52 -39.11 -12.27
N ALA A 61 25.41 -38.87 -12.99
CA ALA A 61 25.44 -38.51 -14.43
C ALA A 61 25.30 -37.01 -14.72
N GLN A 62 24.81 -36.19 -13.78
CA GLN A 62 24.45 -34.79 -14.03
C GLN A 62 25.62 -33.80 -13.91
N ASP A 63 26.60 -34.11 -13.05
CA ASP A 63 27.86 -33.34 -12.98
C ASP A 63 28.74 -33.56 -14.23
N GLU A 64 28.58 -34.70 -14.93
CA GLU A 64 29.26 -34.96 -16.22
C GLU A 64 28.61 -34.24 -17.42
N LEU A 65 27.41 -33.68 -17.27
CA LEU A 65 26.59 -33.12 -18.36
C LEU A 65 26.38 -31.60 -18.31
N THR A 66 26.95 -30.92 -17.32
CA THR A 66 26.73 -29.49 -17.11
C THR A 66 28.03 -28.71 -17.32
N GLU A 67 28.02 -27.75 -18.24
CA GLU A 67 29.15 -26.85 -18.47
C GLU A 67 28.99 -25.59 -17.61
N GLU A 68 30.02 -25.25 -16.85
CA GLU A 68 30.08 -24.00 -16.09
C GLU A 68 30.98 -22.97 -16.79
N ILE A 69 30.43 -21.80 -17.08
CA ILE A 69 31.11 -20.73 -17.81
C ILE A 69 31.11 -19.46 -16.93
N ARG A 70 32.29 -18.93 -16.62
CA ARG A 70 32.40 -17.65 -15.90
C ARG A 70 31.86 -16.51 -16.76
N GLN A 71 30.96 -15.71 -16.19
CA GLN A 71 30.35 -14.54 -16.81
C GLN A 71 30.15 -13.42 -15.78
N PRO A 72 31.25 -12.86 -15.23
CA PRO A 72 31.18 -11.80 -14.24
C PRO A 72 30.71 -10.48 -14.88
N SER A 73 29.70 -9.84 -14.29
CA SER A 73 29.29 -8.48 -14.66
C SER A 73 28.74 -7.74 -13.44
N THR A 74 28.81 -6.42 -13.45
CA THR A 74 28.19 -5.58 -12.43
C THR A 74 27.60 -4.36 -13.12
N ASN A 75 26.31 -4.15 -12.92
CA ASN A 75 25.55 -3.01 -13.43
C ASN A 75 24.87 -2.30 -12.26
N LEU A 76 24.73 -0.98 -12.40
CA LEU A 76 24.08 -0.12 -11.43
C LEU A 76 23.02 0.69 -12.16
N ASP A 77 21.83 0.77 -11.59
CA ASP A 77 20.71 1.52 -12.15
C ASP A 77 20.07 2.39 -11.07
N ILE A 78 19.50 3.52 -11.47
CA ILE A 78 18.74 4.39 -10.59
C ILE A 78 17.38 4.66 -11.24
N SER A 79 16.33 4.53 -10.44
CA SER A 79 14.97 4.86 -10.86
C SER A 79 14.33 5.81 -9.86
N THR A 80 13.68 6.85 -10.38
CA THR A 80 12.78 7.72 -9.61
C THR A 80 11.31 7.29 -9.75
N SER A 81 11.03 6.25 -10.55
CA SER A 81 9.69 5.74 -10.77
C SER A 81 9.44 4.47 -9.95
N ASP A 82 8.24 4.40 -9.35
CA ASP A 82 7.77 3.26 -8.55
C ASP A 82 6.69 2.41 -9.25
N SER A 83 6.39 2.72 -10.52
CA SER A 83 5.34 2.04 -11.28
C SER A 83 5.66 0.55 -11.48
N THR A 84 4.63 -0.27 -11.64
CA THR A 84 4.79 -1.69 -11.98
C THR A 84 5.70 -1.87 -13.20
N GLU A 85 5.47 -1.13 -14.29
CA GLU A 85 6.32 -1.17 -15.49
C GLU A 85 7.80 -0.89 -15.16
N SER A 86 8.10 0.17 -14.41
CA SER A 86 9.47 0.53 -14.06
C SER A 86 10.15 -0.58 -13.24
N LYS A 87 9.44 -1.13 -12.24
CA LYS A 87 9.97 -2.22 -11.40
C LYS A 87 10.23 -3.49 -12.19
N THR A 88 9.29 -3.87 -13.06
CA THR A 88 9.46 -5.05 -13.92
C THR A 88 10.58 -4.87 -14.94
N SER A 89 10.80 -3.65 -15.43
CA SER A 89 11.90 -3.33 -16.34
C SER A 89 13.26 -3.48 -15.68
N LEU A 90 13.45 -3.01 -14.44
CA LEU A 90 14.70 -3.17 -13.66
C LEU A 90 15.08 -4.65 -13.44
N LEU A 91 14.08 -5.53 -13.42
CA LEU A 91 14.25 -6.98 -13.26
C LEU A 91 14.24 -7.75 -14.59
N ASP A 92 14.15 -7.06 -15.73
CA ASP A 92 13.93 -7.63 -17.08
C ASP A 92 12.78 -8.66 -17.14
N VAL A 93 11.69 -8.41 -16.43
CA VAL A 93 10.49 -9.28 -16.40
C VAL A 93 9.70 -9.09 -17.70
N ASN A 94 9.46 -10.17 -18.44
CA ASN A 94 8.71 -10.12 -19.69
C ASN A 94 7.19 -9.99 -19.45
N ALA A 95 6.43 -9.68 -20.51
CA ALA A 95 4.98 -9.43 -20.42
C ALA A 95 4.18 -10.62 -19.84
N SER A 96 4.49 -11.85 -20.24
CA SER A 96 3.79 -13.04 -19.75
C SER A 96 4.05 -13.26 -18.26
N LEU A 97 5.31 -13.12 -17.84
CA LEU A 97 5.72 -13.25 -16.45
C LEU A 97 5.13 -12.12 -15.59
N LYS A 98 5.09 -10.89 -16.11
CA LYS A 98 4.42 -9.75 -15.48
C LYS A 98 2.94 -10.04 -15.24
N ALA A 99 2.23 -10.57 -16.23
CA ALA A 99 0.82 -10.93 -16.07
C ALA A 99 0.61 -12.00 -15.00
N SER A 100 1.47 -13.03 -14.97
CA SER A 100 1.43 -14.07 -13.92
C SER A 100 1.66 -13.48 -12.52
N PHE A 101 2.67 -12.62 -12.38
CA PHE A 101 2.98 -11.96 -11.12
C PHE A 101 1.82 -11.09 -10.64
N LEU A 102 1.29 -10.25 -11.52
CA LEU A 102 0.13 -9.40 -11.22
C LEU A 102 -1.12 -10.21 -10.87
N GLY A 103 -1.29 -11.38 -11.49
CA GLY A 103 -2.36 -12.32 -11.21
C GLY A 103 -2.15 -13.21 -9.98
N GLY A 104 -1.10 -12.99 -9.17
CA GLY A 104 -0.86 -13.74 -7.94
C GLY A 104 -0.31 -15.17 -8.14
N LEU A 105 0.01 -15.57 -9.38
CA LEU A 105 0.53 -16.91 -9.70
C LEU A 105 2.00 -17.10 -9.31
N ILE A 106 2.68 -16.02 -8.90
CA ILE A 106 4.11 -16.02 -8.65
C ILE A 106 4.39 -15.46 -7.26
N GLU A 107 4.97 -16.31 -6.41
CA GLU A 107 5.57 -15.87 -5.16
C GLU A 107 6.98 -15.33 -5.41
N VAL A 108 7.28 -14.16 -4.86
CA VAL A 108 8.58 -13.51 -4.98
C VAL A 108 9.32 -13.49 -3.65
N ASN A 109 10.63 -13.75 -3.70
CA ASN A 109 11.51 -13.77 -2.53
C ASN A 109 12.76 -12.92 -2.79
N GLY A 110 13.65 -12.80 -1.80
CA GLY A 110 14.92 -12.08 -1.96
C GLY A 110 14.74 -10.65 -2.49
N SER A 111 15.51 -10.31 -3.52
CA SER A 111 15.47 -9.01 -4.19
C SER A 111 14.13 -8.70 -4.88
N ALA A 112 13.43 -9.70 -5.42
CA ALA A 112 12.14 -9.51 -6.11
C ALA A 112 10.99 -9.13 -5.18
N LYS A 113 11.15 -9.22 -3.85
CA LYS A 113 10.18 -8.60 -2.91
C LYS A 113 10.03 -7.08 -3.15
N TYR A 114 11.01 -6.44 -3.79
CA TYR A 114 10.90 -5.07 -4.29
C TYR A 114 9.65 -4.85 -5.18
N LEU A 115 9.21 -5.85 -5.95
CA LEU A 115 8.01 -5.74 -6.78
C LEU A 115 6.73 -5.50 -5.96
N ASN A 116 6.71 -5.97 -4.71
CA ASN A 116 5.58 -5.82 -3.79
C ASN A 116 5.68 -4.57 -2.92
N ASP A 117 6.86 -3.94 -2.81
CA ASP A 117 7.00 -2.67 -2.09
C ASP A 117 6.29 -1.57 -2.90
N GLN A 118 5.59 -0.66 -2.22
CA GLN A 118 4.86 0.43 -2.84
C GLN A 118 5.08 1.71 -2.04
N LYS A 119 5.03 2.85 -2.72
CA LYS A 119 4.96 4.16 -2.05
C LYS A 119 3.73 4.20 -1.15
N LYS A 120 3.90 4.80 0.04
CA LYS A 120 2.79 4.93 0.99
C LYS A 120 1.89 6.12 0.63
N PHE A 121 2.49 7.19 0.12
CA PHE A 121 1.81 8.44 -0.23
C PHE A 121 2.14 8.85 -1.66
N ILE A 122 1.26 9.63 -2.29
CA ILE A 122 1.52 10.22 -3.61
C ILE A 122 2.61 11.28 -3.47
N ASN A 123 2.47 12.16 -2.48
CA ASN A 123 3.36 13.25 -2.10
C ASN A 123 4.51 12.75 -1.21
N GLN A 124 5.18 11.71 -1.68
CA GLN A 124 6.41 11.18 -1.13
C GLN A 124 7.40 11.08 -2.29
N SER A 125 8.66 11.46 -2.09
CA SER A 125 9.71 11.23 -3.09
C SER A 125 10.33 9.87 -2.85
N ARG A 126 10.55 9.12 -3.93
CA ARG A 126 11.19 7.81 -3.89
C ARG A 126 12.27 7.74 -4.94
N VAL A 127 13.45 7.26 -4.54
CA VAL A 127 14.54 6.96 -5.46
C VAL A 127 15.06 5.56 -5.12
N THR A 128 15.09 4.67 -6.10
CA THR A 128 15.60 3.31 -5.94
C THR A 128 16.96 3.21 -6.62
N PHE A 129 17.96 2.77 -5.87
CA PHE A 129 19.29 2.41 -6.39
C PHE A 129 19.41 0.89 -6.49
N GLN A 130 19.69 0.38 -7.68
CA GLN A 130 19.83 -1.05 -7.95
C GLN A 130 21.30 -1.41 -8.14
N TYR A 131 21.72 -2.48 -7.46
CA TYR A 131 22.94 -3.23 -7.73
C TYR A 131 22.57 -4.55 -8.39
N LYS A 132 23.18 -4.87 -9.53
CA LYS A 132 23.00 -6.13 -10.26
C LYS A 132 24.35 -6.74 -10.57
N ALA A 133 24.63 -7.91 -10.03
CA ALA A 133 25.85 -8.65 -10.33
C ALA A 133 25.55 -10.05 -10.89
N THR A 134 26.32 -10.46 -11.88
CA THR A 134 26.32 -11.84 -12.42
C THR A 134 27.71 -12.44 -12.22
N THR A 135 27.80 -13.76 -12.09
CA THR A 135 29.07 -14.45 -11.81
C THR A 135 29.39 -15.55 -12.80
N HIS A 136 28.48 -16.51 -12.97
CA HIS A 136 28.70 -17.68 -13.80
C HIS A 136 27.39 -18.18 -14.41
N VAL A 137 27.52 -19.01 -15.42
CA VAL A 137 26.43 -19.70 -16.10
C VAL A 137 26.63 -21.19 -15.92
N LYS A 138 25.55 -21.91 -15.62
CA LYS A 138 25.48 -23.37 -15.76
C LYS A 138 24.58 -23.72 -16.94
N GLN A 139 25.08 -24.51 -17.86
CA GLN A 139 24.36 -24.90 -19.07
C GLN A 139 24.31 -26.42 -19.21
N LEU A 140 23.13 -26.94 -19.55
CA LEU A 140 22.92 -28.34 -19.85
C LEU A 140 23.53 -28.67 -21.23
N SER A 141 24.37 -29.70 -21.29
CA SER A 141 24.92 -30.20 -22.55
C SER A 141 23.84 -30.96 -23.33
N LEU A 142 23.27 -30.29 -24.34
CA LEU A 142 22.16 -30.81 -25.16
C LEU A 142 22.55 -32.03 -26.02
N GLY A 143 23.84 -32.34 -26.15
CA GLY A 143 24.33 -33.47 -26.96
C GLY A 143 23.84 -34.85 -26.49
N HIS A 144 23.39 -34.96 -25.23
CA HIS A 144 22.90 -36.22 -24.63
C HIS A 144 21.37 -36.28 -24.50
N LEU A 145 20.64 -35.19 -24.79
CA LEU A 145 19.17 -35.18 -24.69
C LEU A 145 18.48 -36.11 -25.68
N GLY A 146 19.15 -36.45 -26.80
CA GLY A 146 18.62 -37.42 -27.78
C GLY A 146 18.66 -38.88 -27.31
N ASN A 147 19.34 -39.18 -26.20
CA ASN A 147 19.50 -40.52 -25.63
C ASN A 147 18.85 -40.62 -24.22
N MET A 148 17.77 -39.89 -23.97
CA MET A 148 17.03 -40.01 -22.70
C MET A 148 16.53 -41.44 -22.49
N ASP A 149 16.60 -41.91 -21.25
CA ASP A 149 16.07 -43.20 -20.86
C ASP A 149 14.54 -43.24 -21.04
N PRO A 150 13.93 -44.38 -21.45
CA PRO A 150 12.48 -44.51 -21.60
C PRO A 150 11.66 -44.10 -20.37
N GLN A 151 12.19 -44.23 -19.14
CA GLN A 151 11.48 -43.75 -17.95
C GLN A 151 11.42 -42.21 -17.92
N GLN A 152 12.49 -41.52 -18.30
CA GLN A 152 12.53 -40.05 -18.36
C GLN A 152 11.57 -39.52 -19.43
N MET A 153 11.54 -40.17 -20.60
CA MET A 153 10.57 -39.86 -21.66
C MET A 153 9.14 -40.04 -21.20
N SER A 154 8.85 -41.11 -20.45
CA SER A 154 7.50 -41.36 -19.92
C SER A 154 7.03 -40.27 -18.93
N VAL A 155 7.94 -39.58 -18.23
CA VAL A 155 7.60 -38.46 -17.34
C VAL A 155 7.23 -37.22 -18.15
N ILE A 156 7.94 -36.96 -19.25
CA ILE A 156 7.64 -35.86 -20.18
C ILE A 156 6.28 -36.09 -20.85
N GLU A 157 6.02 -37.32 -21.33
CA GLU A 157 4.76 -37.71 -21.97
C GLU A 157 3.56 -37.67 -21.02
N LYS A 158 3.76 -37.94 -19.72
CA LYS A 158 2.71 -37.80 -18.70
C LYS A 158 2.28 -36.36 -18.43
N GLY A 159 3.01 -35.39 -18.97
CA GLY A 159 2.54 -34.03 -19.16
C GLY A 159 2.62 -33.09 -17.96
N PHE A 160 3.63 -33.27 -17.10
CA PHE A 160 3.80 -32.44 -15.89
C PHE A 160 4.46 -31.08 -16.15
N ALA A 161 5.01 -30.83 -17.33
CA ALA A 161 5.67 -29.57 -17.69
C ALA A 161 5.58 -29.31 -19.20
N THR A 162 5.70 -28.04 -19.59
CA THR A 162 5.76 -27.61 -21.01
C THR A 162 7.19 -27.32 -21.47
N HIS A 163 8.10 -27.02 -20.55
CA HIS A 163 9.47 -26.60 -20.82
C HIS A 163 10.49 -27.25 -19.89
N ILE A 164 11.75 -27.34 -20.35
CA ILE A 164 12.91 -27.72 -19.55
C ILE A 164 13.90 -26.55 -19.45
N VAL A 165 14.54 -26.40 -18.30
CA VAL A 165 15.63 -25.42 -18.10
C VAL A 165 16.90 -25.93 -18.77
N THR A 166 17.45 -25.16 -19.72
CA THR A 166 18.68 -25.54 -20.44
C THR A 166 19.90 -24.71 -20.05
N LYS A 167 19.68 -23.53 -19.47
CA LYS A 167 20.76 -22.63 -19.04
C LYS A 167 20.28 -21.81 -17.85
N ILE A 168 21.17 -21.55 -16.89
CA ILE A 168 20.94 -20.69 -15.74
C ILE A 168 22.14 -19.74 -15.60
N LEU A 169 21.87 -18.45 -15.45
CA LEU A 169 22.85 -17.43 -15.07
C LEU A 169 22.68 -17.15 -13.58
N TYR A 170 23.79 -17.22 -12.86
CA TYR A 170 23.87 -16.97 -11.43
C TYR A 170 24.42 -15.58 -11.14
N GLY A 171 23.96 -15.00 -10.04
CA GLY A 171 24.25 -13.64 -9.65
C GLY A 171 23.56 -13.25 -8.34
N ALA A 172 23.46 -11.96 -8.10
CA ALA A 172 22.67 -11.41 -7.00
C ALA A 172 22.25 -9.99 -7.34
N ASN A 173 21.02 -9.64 -6.97
CA ASN A 173 20.50 -8.28 -7.07
C ASN A 173 20.31 -7.69 -5.67
N ALA A 174 20.38 -6.36 -5.59
CA ALA A 174 19.96 -5.60 -4.42
C ALA A 174 19.30 -4.29 -4.85
N PHE A 175 18.24 -3.92 -4.15
CA PHE A 175 17.52 -2.67 -4.28
C PHE A 175 17.60 -1.91 -2.96
N PHE A 176 18.10 -0.69 -3.04
CA PHE A 176 18.10 0.29 -1.96
C PHE A 176 17.00 1.31 -2.28
N VAL A 177 15.85 1.17 -1.63
CA VAL A 177 14.68 2.01 -1.84
C VAL A 177 14.74 3.16 -0.84
N PHE A 178 14.99 4.37 -1.32
CA PHE A 178 15.04 5.57 -0.50
C PHE A 178 13.72 6.32 -0.53
N ASP A 179 13.10 6.48 0.63
CA ASP A 179 11.78 7.11 0.81
C ASP A 179 11.92 8.37 1.66
N SER A 180 11.43 9.51 1.14
CA SER A 180 11.24 10.72 1.96
C SER A 180 10.06 10.56 2.93
N GLU A 181 9.93 11.50 3.86
CA GLU A 181 8.68 11.73 4.57
C GLU A 181 7.58 12.23 3.62
N LYS A 182 6.34 12.36 4.11
CA LYS A 182 5.24 13.03 3.39
C LYS A 182 5.62 14.50 3.17
N LEU A 183 5.41 15.00 1.97
CA LEU A 183 5.76 16.35 1.54
C LEU A 183 4.51 17.10 1.08
N ASP A 184 4.65 18.41 0.92
CA ASP A 184 3.74 19.17 0.07
C ASP A 184 3.94 18.78 -1.39
N SER A 185 2.85 18.72 -2.16
CA SER A 185 2.88 18.37 -3.59
C SER A 185 3.85 19.22 -4.41
N SER A 186 4.01 20.50 -4.05
CA SER A 186 4.94 21.44 -4.70
C SER A 186 6.42 21.12 -4.45
N SER A 187 6.74 20.34 -3.41
CA SER A 187 8.11 20.02 -3.00
C SER A 187 8.59 18.66 -3.50
N VAL A 188 7.69 17.78 -3.96
CA VAL A 188 7.99 16.39 -4.34
C VAL A 188 9.07 16.31 -5.43
N GLN A 189 8.91 17.04 -6.54
CA GLN A 189 9.89 17.00 -7.64
C GLN A 189 11.27 17.53 -7.23
N LYS A 190 11.30 18.60 -6.42
CA LYS A 190 12.56 19.17 -5.93
C LYS A 190 13.28 18.21 -5.00
N MET A 191 12.53 17.57 -4.10
CA MET A 191 13.09 16.57 -3.18
C MET A 191 13.61 15.36 -3.95
N GLU A 192 12.85 14.84 -4.90
CA GLU A 192 13.25 13.71 -5.75
C GLU A 192 14.55 13.97 -6.51
N GLY A 193 14.66 15.10 -7.21
CA GLY A 193 15.90 15.46 -7.92
C GLY A 193 17.09 15.65 -6.98
N SER A 194 16.86 16.14 -5.76
CA SER A 194 17.92 16.27 -4.75
C SER A 194 18.37 14.90 -4.22
N MET A 195 17.42 14.00 -3.94
CA MET A 195 17.69 12.62 -3.53
C MET A 195 18.46 11.88 -4.61
N GLU A 196 18.01 11.96 -5.86
CA GLU A 196 18.67 11.34 -7.02
C GLU A 196 20.12 11.80 -7.14
N ALA A 197 20.38 13.11 -7.00
CA ALA A 197 21.73 13.66 -7.10
C ALA A 197 22.69 13.10 -6.03
N VAL A 198 22.24 12.95 -4.78
CA VAL A 198 23.09 12.40 -3.70
C VAL A 198 23.24 10.87 -3.79
N ILE A 199 22.19 10.15 -4.21
CA ILE A 199 22.20 8.69 -4.40
C ILE A 199 23.11 8.28 -5.56
N ASN A 200 23.18 9.09 -6.63
CA ASN A 200 24.16 8.91 -7.71
C ASN A 200 25.63 8.91 -7.22
N LYS A 201 25.92 9.47 -6.04
CA LYS A 201 27.27 9.48 -5.47
C LYS A 201 27.63 8.21 -4.71
N ILE A 202 26.68 7.31 -4.42
CA ILE A 202 26.95 6.07 -3.66
C ILE A 202 28.16 5.31 -4.21
N PRO A 203 28.29 5.06 -5.53
CA PRO A 203 29.45 4.34 -6.07
C PRO A 203 30.77 5.09 -5.94
N LEU A 204 30.73 6.43 -5.86
CA LEU A 204 31.92 7.29 -5.74
C LEU A 204 32.54 7.23 -4.34
N PHE A 205 31.74 6.91 -3.32
CA PHE A 205 32.21 6.79 -1.94
C PHE A 205 32.88 5.44 -1.64
N THR A 206 32.79 4.49 -2.57
CA THR A 206 33.25 3.11 -2.39
C THR A 206 34.34 2.80 -3.41
N ALA A 207 35.55 3.28 -3.13
CA ALA A 207 36.73 2.97 -3.92
C ALA A 207 37.54 1.86 -3.23
N GLU A 208 37.87 0.79 -3.96
CA GLU A 208 38.73 -0.32 -3.48
C GLU A 208 38.24 -0.97 -2.17
N GLY A 209 36.93 -1.00 -1.94
CA GLY A 209 36.33 -1.55 -0.72
C GLY A 209 36.60 -0.74 0.55
N LYS A 210 37.08 0.51 0.42
CA LYS A 210 37.15 1.51 1.48
C LYS A 210 36.02 2.52 1.30
N VAL A 211 35.35 2.83 2.39
CA VAL A 211 34.26 3.81 2.41
C VAL A 211 34.83 5.16 2.83
N LYS A 212 34.71 6.17 1.97
CA LYS A 212 35.03 7.56 2.29
C LYS A 212 33.88 8.46 1.84
N ILE A 213 33.04 8.83 2.80
CA ILE A 213 31.86 9.66 2.54
C ILE A 213 32.25 11.13 2.68
N GLU A 214 32.21 11.87 1.58
CA GLU A 214 32.44 13.31 1.53
C GLU A 214 31.17 13.98 1.01
N LEU A 215 30.43 14.63 1.92
CA LEU A 215 29.16 15.31 1.65
C LEU A 215 29.27 16.79 2.03
N THR A 216 28.61 17.67 1.28
CA THR A 216 28.44 19.08 1.70
C THR A 216 27.51 19.18 2.91
N GLU A 217 27.48 20.34 3.58
CA GLU A 217 26.57 20.53 4.72
C GLU A 217 25.09 20.44 4.29
N GLU A 218 24.76 20.92 3.08
CA GLU A 218 23.43 20.78 2.49
C GLU A 218 23.08 19.31 2.27
N GLU A 219 24.00 18.52 1.74
CA GLU A 219 23.80 17.09 1.50
C GLU A 219 23.66 16.30 2.80
N LYS A 220 24.45 16.65 3.83
CA LYS A 220 24.29 16.07 5.18
C LYS A 220 22.90 16.33 5.74
N SER A 221 22.36 17.53 5.55
CA SER A 221 21.00 17.85 5.99
C SER A 221 19.93 17.10 5.18
N LEU A 222 20.19 16.86 3.89
CA LEU A 222 19.27 16.18 2.99
C LEU A 222 19.14 14.69 3.32
N ILE A 223 20.26 13.99 3.57
CA ILE A 223 20.26 12.54 3.85
C ILE A 223 19.57 12.16 5.16
N GLN A 224 19.25 13.13 6.01
CA GLN A 224 18.45 12.93 7.23
C GLN A 224 16.94 12.97 6.96
N LYS A 225 16.50 13.39 5.77
CA LYS A 225 15.08 13.57 5.40
C LYS A 225 14.49 12.38 4.66
N PHE A 226 15.26 11.32 4.48
CA PHE A 226 14.79 10.10 3.85
C PHE A 226 15.42 8.87 4.50
N SER A 227 14.67 7.77 4.47
CA SER A 227 15.05 6.46 5.00
C SER A 227 15.46 5.53 3.86
N CYS A 228 16.10 4.39 4.19
CA CYS A 228 16.42 3.33 3.24
C CYS A 228 15.71 2.03 3.63
N LYS A 229 15.13 1.34 2.65
CA LYS A 229 14.71 -0.07 2.77
C LYS A 229 15.53 -0.91 1.80
N PHE A 230 15.90 -2.12 2.24
CA PHE A 230 16.74 -3.02 1.46
C PHE A 230 15.98 -4.27 1.03
N TYR A 231 16.06 -4.59 -0.26
CA TYR A 231 15.59 -5.85 -0.84
C TYR A 231 16.72 -6.47 -1.65
N GLY A 232 17.29 -7.58 -1.20
CA GLY A 232 18.44 -8.17 -1.90
C GLY A 232 18.58 -9.66 -1.70
N ASP A 233 19.41 -10.26 -2.55
CA ASP A 233 19.73 -11.69 -2.54
C ASP A 233 20.95 -11.99 -1.63
N PHE A 234 21.18 -11.14 -0.64
CA PHE A 234 22.33 -11.18 0.25
C PHE A 234 21.89 -11.44 1.70
N ILE A 235 22.69 -12.24 2.42
CA ILE A 235 22.54 -12.39 3.87
C ILE A 235 23.40 -11.31 4.52
N LEU A 236 22.76 -10.27 5.05
CA LEU A 236 23.41 -9.17 5.76
C LEU A 236 23.33 -9.37 7.27
N GLU A 237 24.34 -8.89 8.01
CA GLU A 237 24.27 -8.84 9.48
C GLU A 237 23.21 -7.84 9.96
N SER A 238 23.08 -6.72 9.24
CA SER A 238 22.05 -5.71 9.47
C SER A 238 21.63 -5.07 8.15
N ASN A 239 20.33 -4.85 7.98
CA ASN A 239 19.81 -4.16 6.80
C ASN A 239 20.02 -2.65 6.92
N PRO A 240 20.42 -1.96 5.85
CA PRO A 240 20.61 -0.51 5.88
C PRO A 240 19.27 0.20 6.07
N ALA A 241 19.25 1.17 6.98
CA ALA A 241 18.09 2.02 7.25
C ALA A 241 18.33 3.50 6.90
N THR A 242 19.60 3.89 6.71
CA THR A 242 20.01 5.27 6.38
C THR A 242 20.86 5.31 5.11
N PHE A 243 21.05 6.50 4.55
CA PHE A 243 21.97 6.71 3.42
C PHE A 243 23.40 6.21 3.72
N VAL A 244 23.92 6.51 4.92
CA VAL A 244 25.28 6.13 5.31
C VAL A 244 25.41 4.61 5.43
N ASP A 245 24.40 3.93 5.95
CA ASP A 245 24.39 2.47 6.02
C ASP A 245 24.32 1.87 4.62
N ALA A 246 23.50 2.43 3.73
CA ALA A 246 23.41 1.99 2.34
C ALA A 246 24.77 2.07 1.61
N VAL A 247 25.54 3.15 1.79
CA VAL A 247 26.89 3.27 1.22
C VAL A 247 27.84 2.20 1.76
N LYS A 248 27.78 1.91 3.06
CA LYS A 248 28.62 0.86 3.67
C LYS A 248 28.23 -0.53 3.17
N THR A 249 26.94 -0.84 3.17
CA THR A 249 26.41 -2.10 2.64
C THR A 249 26.79 -2.28 1.18
N PHE A 250 26.65 -1.24 0.36
CA PHE A 250 27.05 -1.27 -1.05
C PHE A 250 28.53 -1.63 -1.25
N ALA A 251 29.42 -1.09 -0.41
CA ALA A 251 30.86 -1.41 -0.45
C ALA A 251 31.18 -2.88 -0.15
N GLU A 252 30.28 -3.58 0.56
CA GLU A 252 30.44 -4.96 0.99
C GLU A 252 29.81 -5.96 0.01
N LEU A 253 28.77 -5.57 -0.74
CA LEU A 253 28.04 -6.47 -1.65
C LEU A 253 28.95 -7.31 -2.56
N PRO A 254 29.99 -6.77 -3.24
CA PRO A 254 30.84 -7.58 -4.10
C PRO A 254 31.57 -8.71 -3.36
N LYS A 255 31.93 -8.49 -2.08
CA LYS A 255 32.61 -9.50 -1.25
C LYS A 255 31.64 -10.60 -0.80
N LEU A 256 30.37 -10.26 -0.66
CA LEU A 256 29.32 -11.19 -0.20
C LEU A 256 28.93 -12.22 -1.26
N LEU A 257 29.30 -12.01 -2.54
CA LEU A 257 29.10 -12.98 -3.62
C LEU A 257 29.95 -14.26 -3.44
N GLY A 258 31.03 -14.18 -2.65
CA GLY A 258 32.02 -15.25 -2.52
C GLY A 258 33.15 -15.16 -3.56
N GLU A 259 34.29 -15.80 -3.30
CA GLU A 259 35.48 -15.71 -4.17
C GLU A 259 35.24 -16.29 -5.57
N HIS A 260 34.30 -17.22 -5.69
CA HIS A 260 33.94 -17.88 -6.93
C HIS A 260 32.45 -17.75 -7.26
N GLY A 261 31.72 -16.87 -6.57
CA GLY A 261 30.28 -16.74 -6.75
C GLY A 261 29.47 -17.84 -6.05
N GLU A 262 30.06 -18.53 -5.06
CA GLU A 262 29.43 -19.64 -4.36
C GLU A 262 28.21 -19.24 -3.50
N LYS A 263 28.02 -17.94 -3.24
CA LYS A 263 26.87 -17.40 -2.51
C LYS A 263 25.86 -16.69 -3.41
N THR A 264 25.85 -17.05 -4.69
CA THR A 264 24.94 -16.44 -5.69
C THR A 264 23.68 -17.26 -5.90
N VAL A 265 22.62 -16.61 -6.35
CA VAL A 265 21.32 -17.20 -6.68
C VAL A 265 21.11 -17.22 -8.19
N PRO A 266 20.23 -18.08 -8.72
CA PRO A 266 19.74 -17.95 -10.09
C PRO A 266 19.13 -16.56 -10.29
N VAL A 267 19.62 -15.84 -11.30
CA VAL A 267 19.07 -14.53 -11.70
C VAL A 267 18.43 -14.58 -13.07
N LYS A 268 18.73 -15.57 -13.92
CA LYS A 268 18.11 -15.72 -15.24
C LYS A 268 18.15 -17.15 -15.72
N VAL A 269 17.06 -17.63 -16.32
CA VAL A 269 16.95 -18.99 -16.86
C VAL A 269 16.54 -18.95 -18.33
N TRP A 270 16.99 -19.95 -19.08
CA TRP A 270 16.57 -20.21 -20.44
C TRP A 270 15.78 -21.51 -20.46
N LEU A 271 14.62 -21.45 -21.09
CA LEU A 271 13.69 -22.55 -21.20
C LEU A 271 13.64 -23.04 -22.65
N MET A 272 13.61 -24.35 -22.83
CA MET A 272 13.36 -25.00 -24.11
C MET A 272 12.03 -25.75 -24.04
N PRO A 273 11.13 -25.58 -25.03
CA PRO A 273 9.91 -26.37 -25.10
C PRO A 273 10.20 -27.87 -25.16
N LEU A 274 9.49 -28.67 -24.38
CA LEU A 274 9.64 -30.13 -24.38
C LEU A 274 9.18 -30.77 -25.69
N LYS A 275 8.33 -30.08 -26.46
CA LYS A 275 7.96 -30.45 -27.83
C LYS A 275 9.13 -30.58 -28.80
N ASN A 276 10.26 -29.95 -28.48
CA ASN A 276 11.49 -30.13 -29.26
C ASN A 276 12.11 -31.52 -29.06
N LEU A 277 11.68 -32.27 -28.04
CA LEU A 277 12.17 -33.61 -27.70
C LEU A 277 11.18 -34.70 -28.09
N THR A 278 9.89 -34.51 -27.78
CA THR A 278 8.81 -35.44 -28.12
C THR A 278 7.55 -34.66 -28.52
N PRO A 279 6.90 -35.00 -29.66
CA PRO A 279 5.64 -34.39 -30.08
C PRO A 279 4.50 -34.53 -29.07
N GLU A 280 4.54 -35.56 -28.23
CA GLU A 280 3.53 -35.90 -27.22
C GLU A 280 3.59 -34.99 -25.98
N ALA A 281 4.64 -34.18 -25.83
CA ALA A 281 4.77 -33.24 -24.72
C ALA A 281 3.66 -32.16 -24.73
N PRO A 282 3.20 -31.71 -23.54
CA PRO A 282 2.26 -30.60 -23.42
C PRO A 282 2.76 -29.34 -24.12
N ASP A 283 1.83 -28.61 -24.74
CA ASP A 283 2.11 -27.33 -25.38
C ASP A 283 1.51 -26.17 -24.60
N LEU A 284 2.15 -25.02 -24.72
CA LEU A 284 1.50 -23.75 -24.43
C LEU A 284 0.85 -23.24 -25.70
N LEU A 285 -0.47 -23.36 -25.80
CA LEU A 285 -1.19 -23.10 -27.05
C LEU A 285 -1.29 -21.60 -27.34
N THR A 286 -1.42 -20.78 -26.30
CA THR A 286 -1.69 -19.34 -26.41
C THR A 286 -1.02 -18.57 -25.27
N ASP A 287 -0.53 -17.37 -25.53
CA ASP A 287 -0.08 -16.44 -24.48
C ASP A 287 -0.98 -15.21 -24.54
N LEU A 288 -1.02 -14.41 -23.47
CA LEU A 288 -1.87 -13.23 -23.45
C LEU A 288 -1.42 -12.20 -24.47
N SER A 289 -2.39 -11.62 -25.15
CA SER A 289 -2.17 -10.44 -25.97
C SER A 289 -1.58 -9.30 -25.13
N VAL A 290 -0.64 -8.56 -25.71
CA VAL A 290 -0.02 -7.38 -25.08
C VAL A 290 -1.07 -6.38 -24.59
N GLY A 291 -2.17 -6.26 -25.33
CA GLY A 291 -3.31 -5.40 -24.96
C GLY A 291 -3.98 -5.81 -23.65
N LEU A 292 -4.14 -7.10 -23.38
CA LEU A 292 -4.68 -7.58 -22.11
C LEU A 292 -3.68 -7.48 -20.97
N VAL A 293 -2.40 -7.78 -21.21
CA VAL A 293 -1.35 -7.60 -20.18
C VAL A 293 -1.33 -6.15 -19.69
N ARG A 294 -1.36 -5.20 -20.62
CA ARG A 294 -1.46 -3.76 -20.29
C ARG A 294 -2.71 -3.45 -19.48
N ARG A 295 -3.87 -4.01 -19.82
CA ARG A 295 -5.14 -3.76 -19.10
C ARG A 295 -5.15 -4.33 -17.68
N VAL A 296 -4.53 -5.50 -17.47
CA VAL A 296 -4.30 -6.07 -16.13
C VAL A 296 -3.47 -5.12 -15.29
N GLU A 297 -2.35 -4.68 -15.85
CA GLU A 297 -1.44 -3.74 -15.20
C GLU A 297 -2.12 -2.42 -14.86
N GLU A 298 -2.75 -1.75 -15.82
CA GLU A 298 -3.42 -0.47 -15.63
C GLU A 298 -4.50 -0.55 -14.55
N THR A 299 -5.27 -1.65 -14.51
CA THR A 299 -6.33 -1.82 -13.51
C THR A 299 -5.74 -1.94 -12.10
N LEU A 300 -4.69 -2.76 -11.92
CA LEU A 300 -4.06 -2.94 -10.61
C LEU A 300 -3.26 -1.71 -10.17
N GLU A 301 -2.59 -1.04 -11.11
CA GLU A 301 -1.87 0.21 -10.85
C GLU A 301 -2.82 1.32 -10.41
N ASP A 302 -3.99 1.43 -11.04
CA ASP A 302 -5.04 2.39 -10.66
C ASP A 302 -5.55 2.13 -9.22
N MET A 303 -5.79 0.88 -8.84
CA MET A 303 -6.15 0.53 -7.46
C MET A 303 -5.08 0.98 -6.44
N LYS A 304 -3.80 0.76 -6.75
CA LYS A 304 -2.67 1.22 -5.90
C LYS A 304 -2.61 2.74 -5.78
N GLN A 305 -2.90 3.46 -6.88
CA GLN A 305 -2.95 4.92 -6.86
C GLN A 305 -4.10 5.43 -6.00
N MET A 306 -5.28 4.82 -6.08
CA MET A 306 -6.42 5.15 -5.23
C MET A 306 -6.13 4.88 -3.75
N GLU A 307 -5.47 3.77 -3.43
CA GLU A 307 -5.03 3.46 -2.06
C GLU A 307 -4.01 4.49 -1.54
N SER A 308 -3.01 4.85 -2.36
CA SER A 308 -2.01 5.86 -2.03
C SER A 308 -2.63 7.24 -1.79
N ARG A 309 -3.64 7.63 -2.58
CA ARG A 309 -4.38 8.88 -2.38
C ARG A 309 -5.16 8.86 -1.08
N CYS A 310 -5.87 7.76 -0.80
CA CYS A 310 -6.59 7.57 0.45
C CYS A 310 -5.66 7.64 1.68
N ASN A 311 -4.45 7.08 1.58
CA ASN A 311 -3.44 7.18 2.63
C ASN A 311 -3.03 8.64 2.92
N GLU A 312 -3.06 9.53 1.92
CA GLU A 312 -2.76 10.94 2.14
C GLU A 312 -3.80 11.61 3.04
N SER A 313 -5.08 11.32 2.77
CA SER A 313 -6.23 11.84 3.52
C SER A 313 -6.31 11.26 4.93
N LEU A 314 -5.82 10.05 5.16
CA LEU A 314 -5.79 9.42 6.48
C LEU A 314 -4.82 10.10 7.46
N VAL A 315 -3.72 10.67 6.95
CA VAL A 315 -2.72 11.41 7.75
C VAL A 315 -2.94 12.91 7.60
N ASP A 316 -4.20 13.31 7.56
CA ASP A 316 -4.64 14.69 7.61
C ASP A 316 -5.10 15.00 9.04
N GLY A 317 -4.61 16.10 9.64
CA GLY A 317 -4.85 16.38 11.06
C GLY A 317 -6.34 16.40 11.45
N VAL A 318 -7.22 16.88 10.56
CA VAL A 318 -8.68 16.85 10.79
C VAL A 318 -9.23 15.44 10.70
N GLY A 319 -8.64 14.57 9.89
CA GLY A 319 -8.97 13.15 9.89
C GLY A 319 -8.70 12.48 11.23
N GLU A 320 -7.69 12.90 11.98
CA GLU A 320 -7.38 12.35 13.32
C GLU A 320 -8.39 12.79 14.40
N ASP A 321 -8.92 14.01 14.30
CA ASP A 321 -9.86 14.58 15.26
C ASP A 321 -11.30 14.03 15.12
N PHE A 322 -11.66 13.50 13.94
CA PHE A 322 -13.02 13.03 13.62
C PHE A 322 -13.04 11.56 13.19
N PRO A 323 -13.34 10.62 14.13
CA PRO A 323 -13.32 9.18 13.85
C PRO A 323 -14.19 8.74 12.67
N GLN A 324 -15.32 9.41 12.42
CA GLN A 324 -16.22 9.11 11.31
C GLN A 324 -15.51 9.21 9.94
N ILE A 325 -14.60 10.19 9.80
CA ILE A 325 -13.80 10.37 8.59
C ILE A 325 -12.79 9.23 8.43
N GLN A 326 -12.14 8.82 9.53
CA GLN A 326 -11.20 7.68 9.50
C GLN A 326 -11.90 6.37 9.17
N GLU A 327 -13.08 6.14 9.75
CA GLU A 327 -13.90 4.94 9.49
C GLU A 327 -14.23 4.82 8.01
N ASP A 328 -14.67 5.90 7.37
CA ASP A 328 -14.96 5.94 5.93
C ASP A 328 -13.72 5.68 5.06
N LEU A 329 -12.60 6.36 5.35
CA LEU A 329 -11.35 6.18 4.61
C LEU A 329 -10.80 4.76 4.75
N HIS A 330 -10.81 4.18 5.97
CA HIS A 330 -10.41 2.80 6.18
C HIS A 330 -11.35 1.79 5.52
N ARG A 331 -12.67 2.06 5.53
CA ARG A 331 -13.66 1.25 4.84
C ARG A 331 -13.43 1.26 3.34
N TYR A 332 -13.17 2.43 2.75
CA TYR A 332 -12.78 2.55 1.34
C TYR A 332 -11.55 1.72 0.99
N GLN A 333 -10.47 1.82 1.77
CA GLN A 333 -9.26 1.01 1.58
C GLN A 333 -9.55 -0.49 1.62
N LYS A 334 -10.31 -0.92 2.64
CA LYS A 334 -10.66 -2.32 2.81
C LYS A 334 -11.44 -2.86 1.61
N LEU A 335 -12.41 -2.09 1.10
CA LEU A 335 -13.19 -2.46 -0.07
C LEU A 335 -12.33 -2.51 -1.35
N CYS A 336 -11.44 -1.54 -1.56
CA CYS A 336 -10.47 -1.55 -2.65
C CYS A 336 -9.54 -2.77 -2.59
N ASN A 337 -9.11 -3.17 -1.39
CA ASN A 337 -8.25 -4.35 -1.18
C ASN A 337 -9.01 -5.65 -1.45
N TYR A 338 -10.28 -5.74 -1.05
CA TYR A 338 -11.13 -6.89 -1.40
C TYR A 338 -11.36 -7.00 -2.90
N TYR A 339 -11.67 -5.89 -3.57
CA TYR A 339 -11.81 -5.88 -5.02
C TYR A 339 -10.52 -6.32 -5.74
N THR A 340 -9.37 -5.77 -5.31
CA THR A 340 -8.05 -6.14 -5.85
C THR A 340 -7.77 -7.63 -5.65
N SER A 341 -8.06 -8.17 -4.47
CA SER A 341 -7.90 -9.60 -4.17
C SER A 341 -8.80 -10.48 -5.05
N ASN A 342 -10.07 -10.10 -5.24
CA ASN A 342 -11.00 -10.82 -6.11
C ASN A 342 -10.54 -10.80 -7.58
N LEU A 343 -10.02 -9.66 -8.05
CA LEU A 343 -9.44 -9.53 -9.38
C LEU A 343 -8.22 -10.45 -9.54
N GLN A 344 -7.32 -10.47 -8.56
CA GLN A 344 -6.15 -11.35 -8.58
C GLN A 344 -6.55 -12.84 -8.58
N GLN A 345 -7.48 -13.26 -7.74
CA GLN A 345 -8.00 -14.65 -7.76
C GLN A 345 -8.64 -15.03 -9.09
N ALA A 346 -9.36 -14.10 -9.72
CA ALA A 346 -9.92 -14.33 -11.05
C ALA A 346 -8.82 -14.50 -12.11
N LEU A 347 -7.75 -13.69 -12.04
CA LEU A 347 -6.57 -13.81 -12.92
C LEU A 347 -5.83 -15.13 -12.67
N GLU A 348 -5.59 -15.49 -11.41
CA GLU A 348 -4.94 -16.75 -11.00
C GLU A 348 -5.62 -17.96 -11.63
N LYS A 349 -6.96 -17.97 -11.68
CA LYS A 349 -7.74 -19.05 -12.29
C LYS A 349 -7.76 -19.02 -13.82
N LYS A 350 -7.91 -17.83 -14.41
CA LYS A 350 -8.15 -17.66 -15.86
C LYS A 350 -6.87 -17.69 -16.68
N LEU A 351 -5.76 -17.13 -16.18
CA LEU A 351 -4.50 -17.06 -16.92
C LEU A 351 -3.98 -18.46 -17.31
N PRO A 352 -3.93 -19.48 -16.44
CA PRO A 352 -3.53 -20.83 -16.84
C PRO A 352 -4.49 -21.43 -17.87
N SER A 353 -5.81 -21.30 -17.64
CA SER A 353 -6.85 -21.83 -18.54
C SER A 353 -6.75 -21.23 -19.96
N ILE A 354 -6.43 -19.95 -20.07
CA ILE A 354 -6.20 -19.26 -21.36
C ILE A 354 -4.94 -19.78 -22.03
N ARG A 355 -3.87 -19.99 -21.27
CA ARG A 355 -2.60 -20.46 -21.83
C ARG A 355 -2.64 -21.92 -22.31
N GLU A 356 -3.48 -22.72 -21.67
CA GLU A 356 -3.86 -24.06 -22.09
C GLU A 356 -4.82 -24.11 -23.28
N GLY A 357 -5.34 -22.96 -23.74
CA GLY A 357 -6.37 -22.90 -24.78
C GLY A 357 -7.73 -23.47 -24.36
N LYS A 358 -7.97 -23.67 -23.07
CA LYS A 358 -9.27 -24.13 -22.51
C LYS A 358 -10.28 -23.00 -22.37
N GLU A 359 -9.80 -21.77 -22.23
CA GLU A 359 -10.60 -20.55 -22.11
C GLU A 359 -10.09 -19.49 -23.08
N ASP A 360 -10.98 -18.64 -23.60
CA ASP A 360 -10.61 -17.55 -24.50
C ASP A 360 -10.32 -16.25 -23.74
N GLU A 361 -9.47 -15.40 -24.32
CA GLU A 361 -9.12 -14.07 -23.80
C GLU A 361 -10.32 -13.15 -23.57
N SER A 362 -11.43 -13.35 -24.31
CA SER A 362 -12.69 -12.61 -24.11
C SER A 362 -13.24 -12.72 -22.70
N SER A 363 -12.94 -13.81 -21.97
CA SER A 363 -13.34 -14.01 -20.59
C SER A 363 -12.73 -12.97 -19.63
N LEU A 364 -11.47 -12.57 -19.86
CA LEU A 364 -10.82 -11.48 -19.14
C LEU A 364 -11.34 -10.13 -19.62
N THR A 365 -11.62 -9.99 -20.92
CA THR A 365 -12.21 -8.77 -21.47
C THR A 365 -13.55 -8.43 -20.82
N GLN A 366 -14.39 -9.44 -20.57
CA GLN A 366 -15.67 -9.27 -19.86
C GLN A 366 -15.46 -8.86 -18.40
N LEU A 367 -14.48 -9.47 -17.70
CA LEU A 367 -14.15 -9.12 -16.32
C LEU A 367 -13.81 -7.62 -16.20
N PHE A 368 -12.93 -7.12 -17.07
CA PHE A 368 -12.59 -5.70 -17.09
C PHE A 368 -13.72 -4.80 -17.58
N GLY A 369 -14.50 -5.24 -18.58
CA GLY A 369 -15.64 -4.46 -19.06
C GLY A 369 -16.72 -4.24 -18.00
N SER A 370 -16.87 -5.18 -17.04
CA SER A 370 -17.79 -5.01 -15.92
C SER A 370 -17.37 -3.90 -14.96
N ARG A 371 -16.06 -3.70 -14.79
CA ARG A 371 -15.48 -2.68 -13.91
C ARG A 371 -15.91 -1.27 -14.29
N ASP A 372 -15.91 -0.95 -15.58
CA ASP A 372 -16.21 0.39 -16.10
C ASP A 372 -17.61 0.89 -15.68
N THR A 373 -18.53 -0.04 -15.44
CA THR A 373 -19.91 0.24 -15.00
C THR A 373 -20.16 -0.01 -13.51
N SER A 374 -19.13 -0.43 -12.78
CA SER A 374 -19.19 -0.79 -11.36
C SER A 374 -18.86 0.38 -10.44
N PRO A 375 -19.17 0.29 -9.14
CA PRO A 375 -18.65 1.22 -8.13
C PRO A 375 -17.12 1.29 -8.05
N PHE A 376 -16.40 0.29 -8.60
CA PHE A 376 -14.93 0.22 -8.65
C PHE A 376 -14.32 0.74 -9.96
N SER A 377 -15.11 1.44 -10.79
CA SER A 377 -14.57 2.18 -11.93
C SER A 377 -13.63 3.29 -11.44
N HIS A 378 -12.63 3.63 -12.25
CA HIS A 378 -11.70 4.72 -11.94
C HIS A 378 -12.44 6.01 -11.55
N GLU A 379 -13.44 6.39 -12.35
CA GLU A 379 -14.22 7.61 -12.13
C GLU A 379 -14.97 7.58 -10.79
N ASN A 380 -15.60 6.46 -10.42
CA ASN A 380 -16.35 6.36 -9.16
C ASN A 380 -15.43 6.39 -7.94
N LEU A 381 -14.31 5.65 -7.99
CA LEU A 381 -13.29 5.65 -6.93
C LEU A 381 -12.70 7.05 -6.73
N LEU A 382 -12.30 7.68 -7.83
CA LEU A 382 -11.75 9.04 -7.85
C LEU A 382 -12.75 10.06 -7.29
N LYS A 383 -13.99 10.03 -7.78
CA LYS A 383 -15.05 10.95 -7.37
C LYS A 383 -15.38 10.83 -5.89
N TRP A 384 -15.37 9.62 -5.34
CA TRP A 384 -15.57 9.42 -3.90
C TRP A 384 -14.45 10.08 -3.09
N LEU A 385 -13.18 9.83 -3.46
CA LEU A 385 -12.03 10.44 -2.79
C LEU A 385 -12.05 11.97 -2.88
N GLU A 386 -12.35 12.55 -4.05
CA GLU A 386 -12.48 14.00 -4.23
C GLU A 386 -13.62 14.58 -3.38
N GLY A 387 -14.74 13.85 -3.26
CA GLY A 387 -15.83 14.21 -2.37
C GLY A 387 -15.42 14.21 -0.91
N LYS A 388 -14.74 13.15 -0.46
CA LYS A 388 -14.26 13.02 0.93
C LYS A 388 -13.20 14.08 1.26
N GLU A 389 -12.27 14.36 0.34
CA GLU A 389 -11.31 15.46 0.47
C GLU A 389 -12.02 16.82 0.58
N ARG A 390 -13.07 17.05 -0.21
CA ARG A 390 -13.88 18.27 -0.11
C ARG A 390 -14.55 18.37 1.26
N GLU A 391 -15.17 17.29 1.74
CA GLU A 391 -15.79 17.22 3.05
C GLU A 391 -14.78 17.58 4.16
N ILE A 392 -13.61 16.94 4.17
CA ILE A 392 -12.52 17.22 5.12
C ILE A 392 -12.12 18.70 5.09
N ASN A 393 -11.98 19.30 3.90
CA ASN A 393 -11.64 20.72 3.76
C ASN A 393 -12.72 21.66 4.31
N VAL A 394 -14.00 21.31 4.15
CA VAL A 394 -15.12 22.09 4.72
C VAL A 394 -15.05 22.06 6.25
N ILE A 395 -14.88 20.88 6.84
CA ILE A 395 -14.74 20.70 8.29
C ILE A 395 -13.51 21.46 8.80
N ARG A 396 -12.35 21.29 8.14
CA ARG A 396 -11.10 22.00 8.48
C ARG A 396 -11.31 23.50 8.56
N SER A 397 -11.97 24.08 7.56
CA SER A 397 -12.21 25.52 7.54
C SER A 397 -13.02 26.04 8.73
N CYS A 398 -13.89 25.21 9.31
CA CYS A 398 -14.65 25.56 10.50
C CYS A 398 -13.83 25.34 11.78
N VAL A 399 -13.08 24.24 11.85
CA VAL A 399 -12.18 23.93 12.99
C VAL A 399 -11.10 25.00 13.14
N GLU A 400 -10.49 25.45 12.05
CA GLU A 400 -9.49 26.53 12.04
C GLU A 400 -10.08 27.87 12.54
N ILE A 401 -11.35 28.16 12.23
CA ILE A 401 -12.04 29.34 12.78
C ILE A 401 -12.23 29.22 14.30
N MET A 402 -12.45 28.01 14.79
CA MET A 402 -12.70 27.72 16.21
C MET A 402 -11.43 27.30 16.95
N GLU A 403 -10.26 27.79 16.53
CA GLU A 403 -8.98 27.45 17.14
C GLU A 403 -8.99 27.65 18.66
N GLY A 404 -8.46 26.66 19.39
CA GLY A 404 -8.39 26.66 20.85
C GLY A 404 -9.65 26.14 21.57
N VAL A 405 -10.71 25.81 20.83
CA VAL A 405 -11.85 25.05 21.38
C VAL A 405 -11.50 23.56 21.40
N LYS A 406 -11.91 22.86 22.47
CA LYS A 406 -11.67 21.43 22.63
C LYS A 406 -12.57 20.62 21.69
N ILE A 407 -11.97 19.73 20.90
CA ILE A 407 -12.69 18.73 20.10
C ILE A 407 -12.89 17.47 20.96
N VAL A 408 -14.09 16.88 20.88
CA VAL A 408 -14.42 15.59 21.51
C VAL A 408 -14.82 14.59 20.45
N HIS A 409 -14.36 13.35 20.58
CA HIS A 409 -14.33 12.40 19.47
C HIS A 409 -15.58 11.52 19.38
N ASN A 410 -16.32 11.38 20.49
CA ASN A 410 -17.50 10.51 20.57
C ASN A 410 -18.46 10.93 21.69
N GLN A 411 -19.63 10.30 21.73
CA GLN A 411 -20.68 10.59 22.71
C GLN A 411 -20.22 10.40 24.16
N SER A 412 -19.38 9.40 24.47
CA SER A 412 -18.91 9.17 25.84
C SER A 412 -17.97 10.29 26.31
N GLU A 413 -17.14 10.84 25.43
CA GLU A 413 -16.33 12.00 25.75
C GLU A 413 -17.18 13.25 25.95
N LEU A 414 -18.18 13.46 25.08
CA LEU A 414 -19.11 14.56 25.24
C LEU A 414 -19.85 14.48 26.59
N ASP A 415 -20.40 13.31 26.94
CA ASP A 415 -21.12 13.10 28.20
C ASP A 415 -20.22 13.41 29.42
N ARG A 416 -18.94 13.03 29.37
CA ARG A 416 -17.98 13.30 30.44
C ARG A 416 -17.76 14.80 30.66
N GLU A 417 -17.72 15.59 29.59
CA GLU A 417 -17.55 17.05 29.69
C GLU A 417 -18.86 17.75 30.10
N VAL A 418 -19.98 17.34 29.50
CA VAL A 418 -21.32 17.92 29.75
C VAL A 418 -21.81 17.64 31.16
N LEU A 419 -21.54 16.45 31.71
CA LEU A 419 -21.97 16.05 33.05
C LEU A 419 -21.00 16.47 34.17
N ASN A 420 -19.98 17.29 33.86
CA ASN A 420 -19.05 17.79 34.86
C ASN A 420 -19.78 18.71 35.85
N PRO A 421 -19.82 18.40 37.16
CA PRO A 421 -20.58 19.17 38.13
C PRO A 421 -20.06 20.59 38.36
N SER A 422 -18.83 20.90 37.90
CA SER A 422 -18.26 22.25 37.96
C SER A 422 -18.70 23.14 36.80
N ILE A 423 -19.30 22.57 35.75
CA ILE A 423 -19.73 23.26 34.54
C ILE A 423 -21.26 23.40 34.58
N GLN A 424 -21.75 24.63 34.49
CA GLN A 424 -23.19 24.90 34.44
C GLN A 424 -23.70 25.03 33.00
N HIS A 425 -22.88 25.59 32.11
CA HIS A 425 -23.26 25.89 30.73
C HIS A 425 -22.28 25.26 29.75
N THR A 426 -22.77 24.36 28.90
CA THR A 426 -21.94 23.77 27.84
C THR A 426 -22.55 24.08 26.49
N LEU A 427 -21.77 24.71 25.60
CA LEU A 427 -22.14 24.87 24.19
C LEU A 427 -21.28 23.97 23.32
N CYS A 428 -21.92 23.22 22.43
CA CYS A 428 -21.26 22.31 21.52
C CYS A 428 -21.53 22.75 20.08
N PHE A 429 -20.49 23.10 19.32
CA PHE A 429 -20.59 23.17 17.89
C PHE A 429 -20.63 21.74 17.35
N VAL A 430 -21.78 21.35 16.81
CA VAL A 430 -22.04 19.98 16.35
C VAL A 430 -22.03 19.95 14.83
N PHE A 431 -21.11 19.19 14.24
CA PHE A 431 -21.20 18.81 12.83
C PHE A 431 -22.25 17.70 12.70
N THR A 432 -23.38 18.00 12.07
CA THR A 432 -24.57 17.14 12.07
C THR A 432 -24.68 16.21 10.87
N SER A 433 -23.86 16.43 9.84
CA SER A 433 -23.89 15.68 8.57
C SER A 433 -22.64 14.84 8.29
N LEU A 434 -21.78 14.64 9.28
CA LEU A 434 -20.73 13.61 9.24
C LEU A 434 -21.37 12.25 9.53
N GLU A 435 -21.90 11.61 8.50
CA GLU A 435 -22.51 10.28 8.57
C GLU A 435 -21.43 9.20 8.40
N SER A 436 -21.49 8.11 9.17
CA SER A 436 -20.61 6.92 8.97
C SER A 436 -21.19 5.90 7.98
N ALA A 437 -22.44 6.10 7.54
CA ALA A 437 -23.15 5.24 6.61
C ALA A 437 -23.11 5.83 5.19
N ASP A 438 -21.92 5.83 4.56
CA ASP A 438 -21.74 6.35 3.21
C ASP A 438 -22.42 5.43 2.15
N PRO A 439 -23.42 5.93 1.40
CA PRO A 439 -24.15 5.13 0.41
C PRO A 439 -23.30 4.62 -0.76
N CYS A 440 -22.20 5.31 -1.09
CA CYS A 440 -21.27 4.89 -2.14
C CYS A 440 -20.44 3.70 -1.64
N LEU A 441 -19.94 3.76 -0.41
CA LEU A 441 -19.24 2.63 0.20
C LEU A 441 -20.17 1.41 0.39
N ASP A 442 -21.44 1.64 0.73
CA ASP A 442 -22.46 0.58 0.77
C ASP A 442 -22.69 -0.07 -0.60
N ALA A 443 -22.66 0.71 -1.69
CA ALA A 443 -22.78 0.20 -3.04
C ALA A 443 -21.55 -0.61 -3.46
N MET A 444 -20.34 -0.17 -3.07
CA MET A 444 -19.10 -0.93 -3.26
C MET A 444 -19.14 -2.28 -2.56
N ASP A 445 -19.58 -2.31 -1.30
CA ASP A 445 -19.72 -3.54 -0.51
C ASP A 445 -20.75 -4.51 -1.12
N GLN A 446 -21.95 -3.99 -1.47
CA GLN A 446 -22.98 -4.78 -2.16
C GLN A 446 -22.51 -5.35 -3.51
N TYR A 447 -21.67 -4.61 -4.24
CA TYR A 447 -21.10 -5.07 -5.50
C TYR A 447 -20.15 -6.26 -5.29
N LEU A 448 -19.36 -6.28 -4.21
CA LEU A 448 -18.49 -7.41 -3.90
C LEU A 448 -19.27 -8.70 -3.63
N ASP A 449 -20.46 -8.60 -3.00
CA ASP A 449 -21.29 -9.77 -2.66
C ASP A 449 -22.21 -10.24 -3.80
N SER A 450 -22.78 -9.30 -4.56
CA SER A 450 -23.92 -9.58 -5.45
C SER A 450 -23.78 -9.03 -6.87
N PHE A 451 -22.69 -8.32 -7.17
CA PHE A 451 -22.46 -7.59 -8.43
C PHE A 451 -23.61 -6.63 -8.81
N GLN A 452 -24.40 -6.19 -7.83
CA GLN A 452 -25.47 -5.23 -8.03
C GLN A 452 -24.93 -3.81 -7.94
N SER A 453 -25.34 -2.96 -8.89
CA SER A 453 -25.08 -1.53 -8.85
C SER A 453 -26.36 -0.81 -8.41
N LYS A 454 -26.29 -0.10 -7.28
CA LYS A 454 -27.31 0.90 -6.90
C LYS A 454 -26.65 2.27 -6.99
N SER A 455 -27.29 3.19 -7.71
CA SER A 455 -26.88 4.58 -7.71
C SER A 455 -27.56 5.32 -6.54
N ALA A 456 -26.76 6.01 -5.73
CA ALA A 456 -27.26 7.07 -4.87
C ALA A 456 -27.22 8.38 -5.68
N HIS A 457 -28.34 9.11 -5.71
CA HIS A 457 -28.53 10.27 -6.60
C HIS A 457 -28.63 11.62 -5.86
N ASP A 458 -28.31 11.67 -4.58
CA ASP A 458 -28.35 12.94 -3.84
C ASP A 458 -27.03 13.69 -3.94
N VAL A 459 -27.11 15.02 -4.12
CA VAL A 459 -25.94 15.90 -4.11
C VAL A 459 -25.44 16.02 -2.66
N PRO A 460 -24.18 15.63 -2.36
CA PRO A 460 -23.68 15.69 -1.00
C PRO A 460 -23.66 17.11 -0.41
N TRP A 461 -23.90 17.21 0.90
CA TRP A 461 -24.06 18.49 1.61
C TRP A 461 -22.82 19.41 1.49
N TYR A 462 -21.62 18.83 1.41
CA TYR A 462 -20.34 19.55 1.34
C TYR A 462 -20.05 20.22 -0.02
N TYR A 463 -20.90 20.01 -1.02
CA TYR A 463 -20.90 20.78 -2.27
C TYR A 463 -21.80 22.01 -2.25
N SER A 464 -22.62 22.20 -1.20
CA SER A 464 -23.48 23.38 -1.09
C SER A 464 -22.71 24.58 -0.53
N ASP A 465 -22.52 25.61 -1.35
CA ASP A 465 -21.91 26.88 -0.93
C ASP A 465 -22.73 27.61 0.14
N GLU A 466 -24.06 27.43 0.14
CA GLU A 466 -24.96 27.96 1.16
C GLU A 466 -24.67 27.32 2.52
N VAL A 467 -24.57 25.98 2.56
CA VAL A 467 -24.23 25.23 3.77
C VAL A 467 -22.86 25.64 4.28
N LEU A 468 -21.83 25.67 3.41
CA LEU A 468 -20.48 26.11 3.78
C LEU A 468 -20.45 27.53 4.36
N THR A 469 -21.20 28.47 3.76
CA THR A 469 -21.24 29.86 4.23
C THR A 469 -21.86 29.94 5.61
N ARG A 470 -23.01 29.29 5.80
CA ARG A 470 -23.71 29.25 7.10
C ARG A 470 -22.86 28.60 8.19
N MET A 471 -22.20 27.47 7.89
CA MET A 471 -21.31 26.78 8.81
C MET A 471 -20.19 27.70 9.31
N ARG A 472 -19.51 28.42 8.40
CA ARG A 472 -18.41 29.32 8.78
C ARG A 472 -18.89 30.54 9.56
N GLU A 473 -20.07 31.09 9.24
CA GLU A 473 -20.66 32.20 10.00
C GLU A 473 -21.04 31.76 11.43
N LYS A 474 -21.64 30.56 11.56
CA LYS A 474 -21.99 29.97 12.85
C LYS A 474 -20.73 29.62 13.66
N ALA A 475 -19.69 29.12 13.02
CA ALA A 475 -18.38 28.85 13.64
C ALA A 475 -17.71 30.12 14.18
N ARG A 476 -17.75 31.24 13.43
CA ARG A 476 -17.25 32.54 13.91
C ARG A 476 -18.03 33.03 15.13
N THR A 477 -19.36 32.97 15.05
CA THR A 477 -20.23 33.38 16.16
C THR A 477 -19.95 32.54 17.41
N PHE A 478 -19.76 31.23 17.23
CA PHE A 478 -19.41 30.30 18.31
C PHE A 478 -18.03 30.61 18.91
N HIS A 479 -17.03 30.88 18.08
CA HIS A 479 -15.69 31.26 18.53
C HIS A 479 -15.68 32.58 19.31
N ASP A 480 -16.42 33.60 18.86
CA ASP A 480 -16.56 34.87 19.57
C ASP A 480 -17.17 34.68 20.96
N LEU A 481 -18.17 33.81 21.07
CA LEU A 481 -18.80 33.44 22.34
C LEU A 481 -17.83 32.67 23.26
N ALA A 482 -17.09 31.72 22.71
CA ALA A 482 -16.06 30.97 23.44
C ALA A 482 -14.98 31.90 24.00
N ASN A 483 -14.56 32.89 23.23
CA ASN A 483 -13.58 33.90 23.67
C ASN A 483 -14.13 34.82 24.76
N MET A 484 -15.41 35.22 24.67
CA MET A 484 -16.05 36.07 25.68
C MET A 484 -16.10 35.38 27.06
N HIS A 485 -16.26 34.06 27.09
CA HIS A 485 -16.38 33.27 28.30
C HIS A 485 -15.14 32.42 28.63
N LYS A 486 -13.99 32.70 27.99
CA LYS A 486 -12.76 31.90 28.13
C LYS A 486 -12.24 31.78 29.57
N THR A 487 -12.51 32.77 30.42
CA THR A 487 -12.09 32.79 31.83
C THR A 487 -13.19 32.40 32.80
N ASP A 488 -14.40 32.11 32.31
CA ASP A 488 -15.53 31.73 33.13
C ASP A 488 -15.54 30.21 33.32
N SER A 489 -15.20 29.76 34.53
CA SER A 489 -15.15 28.34 34.88
C SER A 489 -16.50 27.64 34.81
N ASN A 490 -17.61 28.39 34.73
CA ASN A 490 -18.94 27.80 34.62
C ASN A 490 -19.29 27.42 33.18
N PHE A 491 -18.50 27.85 32.19
CA PHE A 491 -18.71 27.58 30.77
C PHE A 491 -17.75 26.53 30.21
N CYS A 492 -18.28 25.72 29.30
CA CYS A 492 -17.50 24.81 28.48
C CYS A 492 -17.91 24.95 27.02
N PHE A 493 -16.92 24.98 26.12
CA PHE A 493 -17.13 25.03 24.67
C PHE A 493 -16.47 23.82 24.04
N LEU A 494 -17.23 23.10 23.24
CA LEU A 494 -16.81 21.84 22.63
C LEU A 494 -17.12 21.85 21.12
N VAL A 495 -16.34 21.09 20.35
CA VAL A 495 -16.63 20.73 18.97
C VAL A 495 -16.81 19.22 18.90
N VAL A 496 -17.85 18.75 18.21
CA VAL A 496 -18.16 17.32 18.10
C VAL A 496 -18.85 17.01 16.77
N ALA A 497 -18.74 15.77 16.30
CA ALA A 497 -19.57 15.24 15.22
C ALA A 497 -20.63 14.29 15.78
N ILE A 498 -21.91 14.63 15.56
CA ILE A 498 -23.07 13.80 15.97
C ILE A 498 -24.12 13.91 14.89
N GLU A 499 -24.51 12.78 14.31
CA GLU A 499 -25.53 12.73 13.27
C GLU A 499 -26.86 13.32 13.78
N ASN A 500 -27.39 14.31 13.05
CA ASN A 500 -28.74 14.82 13.29
C ASN A 500 -29.38 15.31 11.98
N LYS A 501 -30.27 14.49 11.42
CA LYS A 501 -30.96 14.74 10.15
C LYS A 501 -31.89 15.96 10.13
N LYS A 502 -32.14 16.60 11.27
CA LYS A 502 -32.89 17.87 11.32
C LYS A 502 -32.08 19.03 10.74
N TYR A 503 -30.75 18.97 10.83
CA TYR A 503 -29.84 20.05 10.46
C TYR A 503 -28.81 19.54 9.47
N THR A 504 -28.67 20.23 8.33
CA THR A 504 -27.64 19.93 7.34
C THR A 504 -26.36 20.68 7.69
N GLY A 505 -25.20 20.03 7.70
CA GLY A 505 -23.90 20.65 8.00
C GLY A 505 -23.62 20.76 9.50
N GLU A 506 -24.32 21.66 10.18
CA GLU A 506 -24.00 22.05 11.55
C GLU A 506 -25.20 22.51 12.40
N SER A 507 -25.02 22.45 13.71
CA SER A 507 -25.83 23.17 14.69
C SER A 507 -25.05 23.50 15.97
N ILE A 508 -25.61 24.30 16.88
CA ILE A 508 -25.02 24.54 18.21
C ILE A 508 -25.97 23.96 19.25
N TYR A 509 -25.49 23.00 20.03
CA TYR A 509 -26.27 22.43 21.14
C TYR A 509 -25.94 23.16 22.42
N TYR A 510 -26.94 23.40 23.26
CA TYR A 510 -26.77 24.02 24.55
C TYR A 510 -27.27 23.10 25.66
N TYR A 511 -26.38 22.81 26.61
CA TYR A 511 -26.67 22.06 27.81
C TYR A 511 -26.58 22.97 29.03
N LYS A 512 -27.56 22.85 29.95
CA LYS A 512 -27.53 23.49 31.26
C LYS A 512 -27.55 22.42 32.35
N ASP A 513 -26.60 22.47 33.27
CA ASP A 513 -26.44 21.51 34.37
C ASP A 513 -26.46 20.04 33.88
N GLY A 514 -25.81 19.78 32.74
CA GLY A 514 -25.74 18.47 32.10
C GLY A 514 -26.97 18.06 31.26
N LEU A 515 -28.03 18.89 31.20
CA LEU A 515 -29.26 18.58 30.47
C LEU A 515 -29.36 19.39 29.17
N LEU A 516 -29.70 18.73 28.06
CA LEU A 516 -29.90 19.40 26.77
C LEU A 516 -31.10 20.35 26.84
N VAL A 517 -30.87 21.64 26.62
CA VAL A 517 -31.89 22.69 26.60
C VAL A 517 -32.40 22.93 25.18
N THR A 518 -31.48 23.02 24.20
CA THR A 518 -31.81 23.19 22.78
C THR A 518 -30.73 22.58 21.89
N ASP A 519 -31.15 22.08 20.72
CA ASP A 519 -30.29 21.52 19.67
C ASP A 519 -30.05 22.52 18.51
N ASP A 520 -30.50 23.78 18.61
CA ASP A 520 -30.20 24.89 17.69
C ASP A 520 -30.12 26.24 18.42
N PHE A 521 -29.08 26.38 19.23
CA PHE A 521 -28.76 27.64 19.91
C PHE A 521 -28.29 28.69 18.90
N SER A 522 -28.96 29.83 18.85
CA SER A 522 -28.57 30.97 18.01
C SER A 522 -28.22 32.20 18.84
N LYS A 523 -29.03 32.52 19.85
CA LYS A 523 -28.82 33.58 20.84
C LYS A 523 -29.50 33.19 22.15
N PRO A 524 -29.08 33.75 23.30
CA PRO A 524 -29.85 33.65 24.52
C PRO A 524 -31.20 34.38 24.34
N ASP A 525 -32.31 33.67 24.45
CA ASP A 525 -33.66 34.26 24.44
C ASP A 525 -33.92 34.98 25.76
N PHE A 526 -33.51 36.25 25.87
CA PHE A 526 -33.91 37.11 26.98
C PHE A 526 -34.72 38.29 26.44
N PRO A 527 -36.07 38.29 26.53
CA PRO A 527 -36.81 39.52 26.38
C PRO A 527 -36.36 40.51 27.46
N PRO A 528 -36.04 41.78 27.13
CA PRO A 528 -35.45 42.75 28.07
C PRO A 528 -36.25 42.99 29.36
N ALA A 529 -37.53 42.58 29.37
CA ALA A 529 -38.45 42.73 30.48
C ALA A 529 -38.45 41.55 31.48
N GLN A 530 -37.68 40.47 31.26
CA GLN A 530 -37.67 39.27 32.10
C GLN A 530 -36.32 38.94 32.76
N ILE A 531 -35.35 39.86 32.77
CA ILE A 531 -34.13 39.70 33.57
C ILE A 531 -34.53 39.73 35.05
N ARG A 532 -34.74 38.56 35.64
CA ARG A 532 -35.15 38.41 37.05
C ARG A 532 -34.18 37.55 37.86
N ASN A 533 -33.35 36.74 37.21
CA ASN A 533 -32.36 35.88 37.86
C ASN A 533 -30.92 36.27 37.47
N GLY A 534 -29.97 36.02 38.39
CA GLY A 534 -28.55 36.26 38.16
C GLY A 534 -27.96 35.49 36.97
N ASP A 535 -28.59 34.36 36.60
CA ASP A 535 -28.23 33.50 35.46
C ASP A 535 -28.37 34.21 34.10
N ASP A 536 -29.32 35.15 33.96
CA ASP A 536 -29.61 35.82 32.68
C ASP A 536 -28.57 36.92 32.36
N LEU A 537 -27.95 37.50 33.40
CA LEU A 537 -26.89 38.52 33.27
C LEU A 537 -25.57 37.96 32.74
N ILE A 538 -25.38 36.65 32.85
CA ILE A 538 -24.13 35.97 32.48
C ILE A 538 -23.86 36.15 30.98
N TRP A 539 -24.92 36.11 30.16
CA TRP A 539 -24.84 36.25 28.71
C TRP A 539 -24.75 37.70 28.20
N CYS A 540 -24.85 38.70 29.08
CA CYS A 540 -24.89 40.12 28.71
C CYS A 540 -23.60 40.91 29.06
N LYS A 541 -22.54 40.26 29.55
CA LYS A 541 -21.29 40.95 29.91
C LYS A 541 -20.49 41.37 28.67
N SER A 542 -20.78 42.58 28.17
CA SER A 542 -19.96 43.25 27.15
C SER A 542 -18.67 43.85 27.76
N PRO A 543 -17.54 43.99 27.01
CA PRO A 543 -16.26 44.48 27.54
C PRO A 543 -16.17 45.99 27.80
N MET A 544 -17.28 46.74 27.82
CA MET A 544 -17.28 48.19 28.00
C MET A 544 -17.71 48.60 29.41
N SER A 545 -16.82 48.46 30.40
CA SER A 545 -16.94 49.21 31.66
C SER A 545 -15.62 49.35 32.42
N LEU A 546 -14.51 49.61 31.71
CA LEU A 546 -13.22 49.97 32.31
C LEU A 546 -12.60 51.17 31.57
N GLN A 547 -13.41 52.19 31.29
CA GLN A 547 -12.91 53.53 30.93
C GLN A 547 -13.74 54.59 31.65
N SER A 548 -13.21 55.04 32.79
CA SER A 548 -13.27 56.39 33.35
C SER A 548 -13.26 56.32 34.88
N LYS A 549 -12.12 56.68 35.47
CA LYS A 549 -11.94 57.40 36.75
C LYS A 549 -10.49 57.33 37.19
N LYS A 550 -9.62 58.04 36.47
CA LYS A 550 -8.40 58.63 37.02
C LYS A 550 -8.10 59.87 36.19
N ASP A 551 -8.82 60.93 36.51
CA ASP A 551 -8.42 62.32 36.30
C ASP A 551 -9.44 63.18 37.05
N GLN A 552 -9.13 63.47 38.32
CA GLN A 552 -9.55 64.66 39.05
C GLN A 552 -9.00 64.58 40.48
N GLU A 553 -7.93 65.31 40.76
CA GLU A 553 -7.80 66.04 42.01
C GLU A 553 -7.19 67.43 41.72
N PRO A 554 -7.68 68.53 42.34
CA PRO A 554 -7.42 69.89 41.88
C PRO A 554 -6.31 70.59 42.67
N SER A 555 -5.66 71.53 41.94
CA SER A 555 -4.96 72.76 42.36
C SER A 555 -4.06 72.77 43.59
#